data_AF-A0A7S4DUM6-F1
#
_entry.id   AF-A0A7S4DUM6-F1
#
_cell.length_a   1.000
_cell.length_b   1.000
_cell.length_c   1.000
_cell.angle_alpha   90.00
_cell.angle_beta   90.00
_cell.angle_gamma   90.00
#
_symmetry.space_group_name_H-M   'P 1'
#
loop_
_entity.id
_entity.type
_entity.pdbx_description
1 polymer ?
#
loop_
_entity_poly.entity_id
_entity_poly.type
_entity_poly.pdbx_seq_one_letter_code
_entity_poly.pdbx_strand_id
1 'polypeptide(L)'
;RTTNGFAFRLYTENQFHWEMLQTTVPEIQRTNLGNVVLLLKSLGVDNLLEFDFMDPPPQENICNSMYQLWVLGALDNTGALTPMGRKMVEFPLDPALSKMLIVGEELKCSSEILTITSMLSVPRIFFRPPDRAEESDAAREKFQVPESDHLTFLHVFQRWKAEGYKAEWCKKHFIHVKTLRKVREIRSQLLDIMKSQRMSIISCGTDWDPVRKAICSAYFQNAGRLKGIGQYVNLRNGMPCHLHPTSALYGLGYTPDYIVYHELVMTSKEYMRTVTAIDGKWLPELGPVFFSIKETYAQRIERKKQEKEEKAKMEEEMAEKLERDEEERRKKAKKKIRKEKQKMLVAGAKLSKGAKKAFRRKKRFGM
;
A
#
# COMPACT_ATOMS: atom_id res chain seq x y z
N ARG A 1 -12.14 26.77 26.49
CA ARG A 1 -13.12 27.74 25.93
C ARG A 1 -14.14 28.06 27.02
N THR A 2 -13.80 28.95 27.94
CA THR A 2 -14.48 29.12 29.25
C THR A 2 -14.91 30.55 29.53
N THR A 3 -14.31 31.55 28.88
CA THR A 3 -14.60 32.99 29.03
C THR A 3 -14.40 33.70 27.69
N ASN A 4 -14.83 34.98 27.62
CA ASN A 4 -14.57 35.84 26.47
C ASN A 4 -13.06 35.94 26.21
N GLY A 5 -12.66 35.80 24.95
CA GLY A 5 -11.26 35.80 24.54
C GLY A 5 -11.07 36.48 23.19
N PHE A 6 -9.82 36.81 22.88
CA PHE A 6 -9.41 37.43 21.63
C PHE A 6 -8.77 36.39 20.71
N ALA A 7 -9.01 36.50 19.41
CA ALA A 7 -8.38 35.67 18.39
C ALA A 7 -7.62 36.56 17.42
N PHE A 8 -6.29 36.49 17.46
CA PHE A 8 -5.43 37.23 16.55
C PHE A 8 -5.21 36.41 15.27
N ARG A 9 -5.81 36.87 14.18
CA ARG A 9 -5.69 36.25 12.85
C ARG A 9 -4.58 36.96 12.09
N LEU A 10 -3.55 36.23 11.67
CA LEU A 10 -2.38 36.77 10.94
C LEU A 10 -2.63 36.90 9.43
N TYR A 11 -3.86 37.22 9.04
CA TYR A 11 -4.29 37.41 7.66
C TYR A 11 -5.26 38.58 7.59
N THR A 12 -5.39 39.19 6.41
CA THR A 12 -6.31 40.32 6.22
C THR A 12 -7.76 39.84 6.10
N GLU A 13 -8.71 40.73 6.37
CA GLU A 13 -10.15 40.44 6.26
C GLU A 13 -10.55 40.05 4.83
N ASN A 14 -9.97 40.71 3.82
CA ASN A 14 -10.22 40.36 2.42
C ASN A 14 -9.80 38.92 2.10
N GLN A 15 -8.65 38.46 2.61
CA GLN A 15 -8.20 37.08 2.40
C GLN A 15 -9.16 36.07 3.03
N PHE A 16 -9.69 36.37 4.20
CA PHE A 16 -10.68 35.52 4.87
C PHE A 16 -11.98 35.37 4.08
N HIS A 17 -12.46 36.47 3.48
CA HIS A 17 -13.73 36.46 2.75
C HIS A 17 -13.63 35.95 1.31
N TRP A 18 -12.50 36.19 0.64
CA TRP A 18 -12.40 35.99 -0.82
C TRP A 18 -11.34 34.98 -1.26
N GLU A 19 -10.26 34.78 -0.50
CA GLU A 19 -9.16 33.89 -0.90
C GLU A 19 -9.23 32.51 -0.24
N MET A 20 -9.74 32.43 0.99
CA MET A 20 -9.83 31.17 1.72
C MET A 20 -11.00 30.30 1.24
N LEU A 21 -10.73 29.00 1.09
CA LEU A 21 -11.79 28.01 0.86
C LEU A 21 -12.73 27.97 2.07
N GLN A 22 -14.04 28.02 1.81
CA GLN A 22 -15.07 27.96 2.86
C GLN A 22 -15.03 26.64 3.63
N THR A 23 -14.72 25.55 2.94
CA THR A 23 -14.57 24.21 3.50
C THR A 23 -13.29 23.58 2.99
N THR A 24 -12.65 22.78 3.84
CA THR A 24 -11.48 22.00 3.42
C THR A 24 -11.92 20.92 2.45
N VAL A 25 -11.13 20.71 1.39
CA VAL A 25 -11.34 19.60 0.46
C VAL A 25 -11.33 18.26 1.22
N PRO A 26 -12.25 17.33 0.94
CA PRO A 26 -12.30 16.01 1.58
C PRO A 26 -10.97 15.25 1.50
N GLU A 27 -10.70 14.38 2.48
CA GLU A 27 -9.46 13.60 2.54
C GLU A 27 -9.38 12.57 1.39
N ILE A 28 -10.50 11.89 1.09
CA ILE A 28 -10.60 10.89 0.02
C ILE A 28 -10.21 11.44 -1.36
N GLN A 29 -10.37 12.75 -1.59
CA GLN A 29 -9.97 13.42 -2.83
C GLN A 29 -8.50 13.82 -2.87
N ARG A 30 -7.81 13.83 -1.72
CA ARG A 30 -6.43 14.34 -1.56
C ARG A 30 -5.39 13.26 -1.28
N THR A 31 -5.80 12.06 -0.87
CA THR A 31 -4.89 10.99 -0.45
C THR A 31 -4.87 9.81 -1.43
N ASN A 32 -3.79 9.02 -1.40
CA ASN A 32 -3.74 7.75 -2.12
C ASN A 32 -4.76 6.77 -1.53
N LEU A 33 -5.59 6.17 -2.38
CA LEU A 33 -6.70 5.30 -2.00
C LEU A 33 -6.29 3.83 -1.86
N GLY A 34 -5.00 3.48 -1.90
CA GLY A 34 -4.52 2.10 -1.85
C GLY A 34 -5.14 1.27 -0.71
N ASN A 35 -5.09 1.76 0.52
CA ASN A 35 -5.68 1.07 1.68
C ASN A 35 -7.20 0.96 1.59
N VAL A 36 -7.87 2.03 1.13
CA VAL A 36 -9.33 2.09 1.00
C VAL A 36 -9.83 1.13 -0.07
N VAL A 37 -9.18 1.10 -1.24
CA VAL A 37 -9.47 0.18 -2.34
C VAL A 37 -9.28 -1.27 -1.89
N LEU A 38 -8.19 -1.56 -1.19
CA LEU A 38 -7.90 -2.89 -0.66
C LEU A 38 -9.00 -3.35 0.33
N LEU A 39 -9.42 -2.46 1.24
CA LEU A 39 -10.49 -2.73 2.19
C LEU A 39 -11.84 -2.94 1.49
N LEU A 40 -12.24 -2.06 0.57
CA LEU A 40 -13.50 -2.18 -0.17
C LEU A 40 -13.56 -3.49 -0.97
N LYS A 41 -12.44 -3.90 -1.57
CA LYS A 41 -12.33 -5.18 -2.27
C LYS A 41 -12.45 -6.38 -1.31
N SER A 42 -11.90 -6.28 -0.10
CA SER A 42 -12.06 -7.33 0.92
C SER A 42 -13.51 -7.49 1.40
N LEU A 43 -14.28 -6.40 1.38
CA LEU A 43 -15.71 -6.38 1.72
C LEU A 43 -16.61 -6.91 0.58
N GLY A 44 -16.04 -7.21 -0.60
CA GLY A 44 -16.77 -7.76 -1.74
C GLY A 44 -17.39 -6.71 -2.67
N VAL A 45 -16.85 -5.48 -2.69
CA VAL A 45 -17.28 -4.46 -3.66
C VAL A 45 -16.53 -4.67 -4.99
N ASP A 46 -17.24 -5.17 -6.00
CA ASP A 46 -16.65 -5.43 -7.33
C ASP A 46 -16.41 -4.14 -8.12
N ASN A 47 -17.43 -3.29 -8.25
CA ASN A 47 -17.38 -2.03 -9.01
C ASN A 47 -17.13 -0.84 -8.09
N LEU A 48 -15.89 -0.37 -8.05
CA LEU A 48 -15.52 0.80 -7.26
C LEU A 48 -15.97 2.13 -7.89
N LEU A 49 -16.20 2.16 -9.20
CA LEU A 49 -16.66 3.37 -9.92
C LEU A 49 -18.15 3.67 -9.69
N GLU A 50 -18.94 2.64 -9.40
CA GLU A 50 -20.38 2.76 -9.11
C GLU A 50 -20.67 2.80 -7.60
N PHE A 51 -19.63 2.75 -6.77
CA PHE A 51 -19.78 2.79 -5.33
C PHE A 51 -20.24 4.19 -4.88
N ASP A 52 -21.24 4.23 -4.01
CA ASP A 52 -21.87 5.45 -3.53
C ASP A 52 -21.01 6.14 -2.45
N PHE A 53 -19.96 6.84 -2.89
CA PHE A 53 -19.16 7.69 -2.03
C PHE A 53 -19.90 8.99 -1.72
N MET A 54 -19.84 9.44 -0.45
CA MET A 54 -20.40 10.74 -0.04
C MET A 54 -19.78 11.90 -0.85
N ASP A 55 -18.44 11.88 -0.96
CA ASP A 55 -17.67 12.76 -1.85
C ASP A 55 -16.81 11.86 -2.75
N PRO A 56 -17.19 11.65 -4.03
CA PRO A 56 -16.47 10.73 -4.89
C PRO A 56 -15.06 11.26 -5.17
N PRO A 57 -14.03 10.40 -5.06
CA PRO A 57 -12.69 10.76 -5.49
C PRO A 57 -12.60 10.81 -7.02
N PRO A 58 -11.61 11.52 -7.59
CA PRO A 58 -11.33 11.48 -9.02
C PRO A 58 -11.11 10.04 -9.50
N GLN A 59 -11.66 9.70 -10.66
CA GLN A 59 -11.53 8.34 -11.23
C GLN A 59 -10.07 7.95 -11.45
N GLU A 60 -9.22 8.89 -11.83
CA GLU A 60 -7.78 8.69 -11.98
C GLU A 60 -7.13 8.20 -10.68
N ASN A 61 -7.55 8.71 -9.51
CA ASN A 61 -7.01 8.27 -8.22
C ASN A 61 -7.40 6.83 -7.92
N ILE A 62 -8.65 6.44 -8.21
CA ILE A 62 -9.11 5.06 -8.05
C ILE A 62 -8.31 4.13 -8.98
N CYS A 63 -8.18 4.50 -10.26
CA CYS A 63 -7.43 3.71 -11.24
C CYS A 63 -5.95 3.58 -10.87
N ASN A 64 -5.32 4.66 -10.41
CA ASN A 64 -3.93 4.67 -9.95
C ASN A 64 -3.74 3.76 -8.73
N SER A 65 -4.65 3.81 -7.75
CA SER A 65 -4.58 2.94 -6.57
C SER A 65 -4.84 1.46 -6.92
N MET A 66 -5.79 1.15 -7.79
CA MET A 66 -5.99 -0.20 -8.32
C MET A 66 -4.74 -0.70 -9.05
N TYR A 67 -4.15 0.13 -9.91
CA TYR A 67 -2.91 -0.19 -10.61
C TYR A 67 -1.78 -0.47 -9.62
N GLN A 68 -1.57 0.39 -8.63
CA GLN A 68 -0.55 0.16 -7.60
C GLN A 68 -0.74 -1.16 -6.86
N LEU A 69 -1.99 -1.51 -6.49
CA LEU A 69 -2.29 -2.78 -5.83
C LEU A 69 -2.08 -3.99 -6.74
N TRP A 70 -2.44 -3.89 -8.02
CA TRP A 70 -2.17 -4.92 -9.03
C TRP A 70 -0.66 -5.15 -9.18
N VAL A 71 0.11 -4.06 -9.29
CA VAL A 71 1.57 -4.11 -9.36
C VAL A 71 2.20 -4.72 -8.10
N LEU A 72 1.66 -4.40 -6.93
CA LEU A 72 2.10 -5.03 -5.69
C LEU A 72 1.71 -6.52 -5.61
N GLY A 73 0.84 -7.01 -6.49
CA GLY A 73 0.33 -8.38 -6.52
C GLY A 73 -0.82 -8.63 -5.55
N ALA A 74 -1.44 -7.56 -5.01
CA ALA A 74 -2.60 -7.65 -4.14
C ALA A 74 -3.90 -7.91 -4.92
N LEU A 75 -3.97 -7.41 -6.15
CA LEU A 75 -5.08 -7.64 -7.08
C LEU A 75 -4.61 -8.48 -8.28
N ASP A 76 -5.51 -9.32 -8.79
CA ASP A 76 -5.29 -10.05 -10.05
C ASP A 76 -5.62 -9.18 -11.28
N ASN A 77 -5.39 -9.72 -12.47
CA ASN A 77 -5.68 -9.06 -13.77
C ASN A 77 -7.16 -8.70 -13.94
N THR A 78 -8.02 -9.31 -13.15
CA THR A 78 -9.48 -9.15 -13.21
C THR A 78 -10.02 -8.23 -12.11
N GLY A 79 -9.13 -7.66 -11.28
CA GLY A 79 -9.46 -6.76 -10.18
C GLY A 79 -10.02 -7.46 -8.93
N ALA A 80 -9.85 -8.77 -8.78
CA ALA A 80 -10.17 -9.54 -7.59
C ALA A 80 -8.95 -9.73 -6.67
N LEU A 81 -9.23 -10.00 -5.40
CA LEU A 81 -8.24 -10.02 -4.34
C LEU A 81 -7.46 -11.34 -4.33
N THR A 82 -6.13 -11.27 -4.50
CA THR A 82 -5.23 -12.44 -4.47
C THR A 82 -5.06 -12.97 -3.04
N PRO A 83 -4.52 -14.20 -2.85
CA PRO A 83 -4.18 -14.69 -1.51
C PRO A 83 -3.21 -13.76 -0.75
N MET A 84 -2.28 -13.14 -1.47
CA MET A 84 -1.38 -12.14 -0.89
C MET A 84 -2.15 -10.87 -0.49
N GLY A 85 -3.05 -10.38 -1.35
CA GLY A 85 -3.92 -9.24 -1.03
C GLY A 85 -4.79 -9.49 0.20
N ARG A 86 -5.32 -10.71 0.37
CA ARG A 86 -6.07 -11.10 1.58
C ARG A 86 -5.22 -11.01 2.85
N LYS A 87 -3.97 -11.48 2.80
CA LYS A 87 -3.03 -11.32 3.93
C LYS A 87 -2.75 -9.84 4.22
N MET A 88 -2.62 -9.01 3.19
CA MET A 88 -2.34 -7.57 3.34
C MET A 88 -3.47 -6.81 4.06
N VAL A 89 -4.74 -7.15 3.81
CA VAL A 89 -5.92 -6.45 4.39
C VAL A 89 -5.92 -6.46 5.92
N GLU A 90 -5.47 -7.56 6.52
CA GLU A 90 -5.46 -7.73 7.97
C GLU A 90 -4.42 -6.84 8.67
N PHE A 91 -3.42 -6.34 7.94
CA PHE A 91 -2.41 -5.44 8.48
C PHE A 91 -2.90 -3.98 8.38
N PRO A 92 -2.87 -3.22 9.49
CA PRO A 92 -3.24 -1.80 9.49
C PRO A 92 -2.08 -0.92 8.98
N LEU A 93 -1.56 -1.25 7.80
CA LEU A 93 -0.38 -0.63 7.19
C LEU A 93 -0.63 -0.34 5.71
N ASP A 94 0.19 0.54 5.14
CA ASP A 94 0.18 0.77 3.70
C ASP A 94 0.51 -0.52 2.92
N PRO A 95 -0.05 -0.72 1.71
CA PRO A 95 0.02 -2.02 1.05
C PRO A 95 1.46 -2.40 0.67
N ALA A 96 2.32 -1.40 0.41
CA ALA A 96 3.75 -1.61 0.18
C ALA A 96 4.46 -2.14 1.43
N LEU A 97 4.18 -1.60 2.61
CA LEU A 97 4.74 -2.07 3.88
C LEU A 97 4.22 -3.48 4.23
N SER A 98 2.92 -3.73 4.01
CA SER A 98 2.33 -5.06 4.17
C SER A 98 2.98 -6.08 3.23
N LYS A 99 3.24 -5.72 1.98
CA LYS A 99 3.99 -6.57 1.04
C LYS A 99 5.39 -6.91 1.56
N MET A 100 6.10 -5.89 2.07
CA MET A 100 7.43 -6.08 2.63
C MET A 100 7.44 -7.12 3.76
N LEU A 101 6.46 -7.08 4.67
CA LEU A 101 6.31 -8.06 5.75
C LEU A 101 6.05 -9.48 5.23
N ILE A 102 5.18 -9.63 4.23
CA ILE A 102 4.82 -10.93 3.66
C ILE A 102 6.03 -11.54 2.92
N VAL A 103 6.70 -10.76 2.07
CA VAL A 103 7.91 -11.23 1.35
C VAL A 103 9.08 -11.46 2.32
N GLY A 104 9.15 -10.70 3.41
CA GLY A 104 10.14 -10.91 4.47
C GLY A 104 10.01 -12.28 5.15
N GLU A 105 8.81 -12.87 5.19
CA GLU A 105 8.61 -14.25 5.63
C GLU A 105 9.24 -15.24 4.63
N GLU A 106 8.96 -15.07 3.33
CA GLU A 106 9.45 -15.94 2.26
C GLU A 106 10.99 -15.94 2.19
N LEU A 107 11.60 -14.77 2.41
CA LEU A 107 13.05 -14.56 2.45
C LEU A 107 13.69 -14.85 3.82
N LYS A 108 12.92 -15.34 4.80
CA LYS A 108 13.38 -15.70 6.16
C LYS A 108 14.04 -14.55 6.94
N CYS A 109 13.59 -13.31 6.71
CA CYS A 109 14.08 -12.09 7.36
C CYS A 109 12.96 -11.30 8.08
N SER A 110 11.91 -12.02 8.51
CA SER A 110 10.68 -11.42 9.04
C SER A 110 10.89 -10.65 10.35
N SER A 111 11.84 -11.03 11.21
CA SER A 111 12.14 -10.32 12.46
C SER A 111 12.69 -8.90 12.23
N GLU A 112 13.61 -8.76 11.28
CA GLU A 112 14.27 -7.52 10.90
C GLU A 112 13.28 -6.60 10.19
N ILE A 113 12.56 -7.14 9.19
CA ILE A 113 11.55 -6.41 8.43
C ILE A 113 10.41 -5.92 9.32
N LEU A 114 9.99 -6.70 10.31
CA LEU A 114 9.02 -6.27 11.31
C LEU A 114 9.51 -5.03 12.09
N THR A 115 10.80 -4.97 12.41
CA THR A 115 11.39 -3.80 13.10
C THR A 115 11.39 -2.59 12.17
N ILE A 116 11.86 -2.78 10.94
CA ILE A 116 11.97 -1.71 9.93
C ILE A 116 10.58 -1.14 9.63
N THR A 117 9.58 -1.99 9.40
CA THR A 117 8.19 -1.58 9.15
C THR A 117 7.62 -0.78 10.31
N SER A 118 7.90 -1.20 11.54
CA SER A 118 7.47 -0.47 12.74
C SER A 118 8.14 0.91 12.86
N MET A 119 9.42 1.02 12.46
CA MET A 119 10.16 2.28 12.46
C MET A 119 9.66 3.24 11.37
N LEU A 120 9.31 2.73 10.19
CA LEU A 120 8.75 3.53 9.09
C LEU A 120 7.33 4.05 9.38
N SER A 121 6.56 3.31 10.17
CA SER A 121 5.16 3.66 10.52
C SER A 121 5.05 4.83 11.51
N VAL A 122 6.17 5.35 11.99
CA VAL A 122 6.22 6.41 13.00
C VAL A 122 6.95 7.63 12.41
N PRO A 123 6.53 8.86 12.73
CA PRO A 123 7.25 10.06 12.30
C PRO A 123 8.71 10.07 12.77
N ARG A 124 9.49 11.00 12.20
CA ARG A 124 10.94 11.14 12.37
C ARG A 124 11.41 10.86 13.81
N ILE A 125 12.31 9.88 13.94
CA ILE A 125 12.88 9.44 15.22
C ILE A 125 13.99 10.35 15.74
N PHE A 126 14.80 10.89 14.83
CA PHE A 126 15.93 11.75 15.15
C PHE A 126 15.48 13.20 15.28
N PHE A 127 15.96 13.89 16.31
CA PHE A 127 15.73 15.32 16.48
C PHE A 127 17.04 16.07 16.40
N ARG A 128 17.06 17.18 15.67
CA ARG A 128 18.24 18.01 15.43
C ARG A 128 17.99 19.41 15.96
N PRO A 129 18.38 19.72 17.22
CA PRO A 129 18.27 21.07 17.76
C PRO A 129 19.18 22.02 16.97
N PRO A 130 18.73 23.26 16.66
CA PRO A 130 19.55 24.22 15.92
C PRO A 130 20.86 24.54 16.67
N ASP A 131 20.81 24.68 17.99
CA ASP A 131 21.97 25.04 18.82
C ASP A 131 23.00 23.92 18.98
N ARG A 132 22.60 22.66 18.74
CA ARG A 132 23.44 21.45 18.95
C ARG A 132 23.42 20.53 17.74
N ALA A 133 23.41 21.12 16.55
CA ALA A 133 23.32 20.40 15.30
C ALA A 133 24.50 19.44 15.08
N GLU A 134 25.73 19.89 15.34
CA GLU A 134 26.95 19.10 15.16
C GLU A 134 27.01 17.88 16.09
N GLU A 135 26.69 18.06 17.38
CA GLU A 135 26.63 16.95 18.34
C GLU A 135 25.58 15.90 17.93
N SER A 136 24.43 16.36 17.44
CA SER A 136 23.36 15.48 16.95
C SER A 136 23.78 14.71 15.70
N ASP A 137 24.48 15.36 14.78
CA ASP A 137 24.93 14.72 13.54
C ASP A 137 26.05 13.70 13.84
N ALA A 138 26.98 14.02 14.74
CA ALA A 138 28.02 13.09 15.21
C ALA A 138 27.45 11.88 15.98
N ALA A 139 26.37 12.08 16.75
CA ALA A 139 25.67 10.98 17.41
C ALA A 139 24.96 10.07 16.40
N ARG A 140 24.41 10.63 15.32
CA ARG A 140 23.73 9.88 14.26
C ARG A 140 24.71 9.06 13.42
N GLU A 141 25.86 9.63 13.09
CA GLU A 141 26.91 8.97 12.28
C GLU A 141 27.31 7.61 12.86
N LYS A 142 27.37 7.49 14.19
CA LYS A 142 27.68 6.21 14.89
C LYS A 142 26.70 5.07 14.61
N PHE A 143 25.47 5.39 14.19
CA PHE A 143 24.44 4.40 13.88
C PHE A 143 24.25 4.17 12.39
N GLN A 144 24.83 5.01 11.54
CA GLN A 144 24.63 4.94 10.10
C GLN A 144 25.24 3.66 9.55
N VAL A 145 24.41 2.91 8.83
CA VAL A 145 24.84 1.77 8.03
C VAL A 145 25.07 2.29 6.61
N PRO A 146 26.30 2.22 6.07
CA PRO A 146 26.64 2.85 4.79
C PRO A 146 25.77 2.44 3.61
N GLU A 147 25.25 1.21 3.65
CA GLU A 147 24.47 0.63 2.57
C GLU A 147 22.98 1.02 2.60
N SER A 148 22.46 1.44 3.76
CA SER A 148 21.01 1.58 3.93
C SER A 148 20.57 2.41 5.15
N ASP A 149 19.63 3.33 4.90
CA ASP A 149 18.89 4.05 5.95
C ASP A 149 17.91 3.13 6.70
N HIS A 150 17.25 2.21 5.97
CA HIS A 150 16.39 1.19 6.60
C HIS A 150 17.15 0.32 7.62
N LEU A 151 18.37 -0.12 7.29
CA LEU A 151 19.24 -0.85 8.23
C LEU A 151 19.73 0.04 9.37
N THR A 152 19.94 1.34 9.13
CA THR A 152 20.23 2.30 10.20
C THR A 152 19.11 2.32 11.24
N PHE A 153 17.84 2.31 10.83
CA PHE A 153 16.71 2.21 11.76
C PHE A 153 16.71 0.89 12.56
N LEU A 154 17.00 -0.22 11.89
CA LEU A 154 17.15 -1.52 12.55
C LEU A 154 18.26 -1.46 13.61
N HIS A 155 19.42 -0.89 13.27
CA HIS A 155 20.57 -0.80 14.17
C HIS A 155 20.24 0.04 15.41
N VAL A 156 19.60 1.21 15.23
CA VAL A 156 19.14 2.06 16.32
C VAL A 156 18.21 1.30 17.28
N PHE A 157 17.22 0.57 16.73
CA PHE A 157 16.28 -0.17 17.56
C PHE A 157 16.96 -1.33 18.32
N GLN A 158 17.87 -2.06 17.67
CA GLN A 158 18.63 -3.14 18.30
C GLN A 158 19.52 -2.63 19.43
N ARG A 159 20.21 -1.50 19.23
CA ARG A 159 21.02 -0.84 20.27
C ARG A 159 20.17 -0.38 21.45
N TRP A 160 19.03 0.24 21.18
CA TRP A 160 18.11 0.65 22.23
C TRP A 160 17.55 -0.52 23.04
N LYS A 161 17.26 -1.65 22.36
CA LYS A 161 16.84 -2.89 22.99
C LYS A 161 17.93 -3.49 23.88
N ALA A 162 19.19 -3.50 23.41
CA ALA A 162 20.33 -3.99 24.19
C ALA A 162 20.57 -3.17 25.46
N GLU A 163 20.33 -1.87 25.41
CA GLU A 163 20.42 -0.95 26.57
C GLU A 163 19.20 -1.02 27.51
N GLY A 164 18.29 -1.98 27.31
CA GLY A 164 17.14 -2.18 28.19
C GLY A 164 16.06 -1.10 28.07
N TYR A 165 15.91 -0.47 26.89
CA TYR A 165 14.89 0.53 26.61
C TYR A 165 14.99 1.81 27.46
N LYS A 166 16.20 2.17 27.92
CA LYS A 166 16.44 3.35 28.75
C LYS A 166 16.12 4.65 28.00
N ALA A 167 15.43 5.56 28.68
CA ALA A 167 15.12 6.89 28.14
C ALA A 167 16.34 7.82 28.08
N GLU A 168 17.28 7.65 29.02
CA GLU A 168 18.53 8.42 29.09
C GLU A 168 19.42 8.19 27.85
N TRP A 169 19.46 6.94 27.38
CA TRP A 169 20.18 6.58 26.16
C TRP A 169 19.63 7.36 24.95
N CYS A 170 18.30 7.40 24.78
CA CYS A 170 17.69 8.16 23.69
C CYS A 170 18.02 9.65 23.77
N LYS A 171 18.01 10.25 24.98
CA LYS A 171 18.38 11.66 25.18
C LYS A 171 19.83 11.92 24.78
N LYS A 172 20.76 11.05 25.17
CA LYS A 172 22.19 11.13 24.82
C LYS A 172 22.43 11.05 23.31
N HIS A 173 21.60 10.29 22.60
CA HIS A 173 21.73 10.05 21.16
C HIS A 173 20.79 10.89 20.29
N PHE A 174 20.14 11.91 20.86
CA PHE A 174 19.23 12.79 20.13
C PHE A 174 18.06 12.06 19.43
N ILE A 175 17.50 11.07 20.12
CA ILE A 175 16.34 10.29 19.66
C ILE A 175 15.11 10.58 20.53
N HIS A 176 13.96 10.72 19.89
CA HIS A 176 12.68 10.91 20.58
C HIS A 176 12.21 9.64 21.28
N VAL A 177 12.22 9.65 22.62
CA VAL A 177 11.77 8.52 23.47
C VAL A 177 10.32 8.13 23.22
N LYS A 178 9.42 9.12 23.09
CA LYS A 178 7.98 8.88 22.86
C LYS A 178 7.74 8.12 21.55
N THR A 179 8.47 8.52 20.51
CA THR A 179 8.46 7.93 19.18
C THR A 179 8.93 6.47 19.22
N LEU A 180 10.06 6.18 19.87
CA LEU A 180 10.56 4.81 20.03
C LEU A 180 9.66 3.90 20.87
N ARG A 181 9.00 4.44 21.90
CA ARG A 181 7.99 3.69 22.67
C ARG A 181 6.82 3.27 21.76
N LYS A 182 6.32 4.19 20.94
CA LYS A 182 5.28 3.90 19.96
C LYS A 182 5.72 2.86 18.93
N VAL A 183 6.98 2.91 18.46
CA VAL A 183 7.54 1.86 17.58
C VAL A 183 7.46 0.48 18.24
N ARG A 184 7.81 0.38 19.54
CA ARG A 184 7.73 -0.89 20.27
C ARG A 184 6.29 -1.41 20.39
N GLU A 185 5.34 -0.52 20.64
CA GLU A 185 3.91 -0.86 20.69
C GLU A 185 3.42 -1.38 19.32
N ILE A 186 3.72 -0.66 18.23
CA ILE A 186 3.39 -1.08 16.86
C ILE A 186 4.04 -2.41 16.53
N ARG A 187 5.32 -2.60 16.87
CA ARG A 187 6.02 -3.87 16.67
C ARG A 187 5.33 -5.03 17.37
N SER A 188 4.84 -4.82 18.60
CA SER A 188 4.11 -5.86 19.34
C SER A 188 2.78 -6.19 18.67
N GLN A 189 2.02 -5.17 18.26
CA GLN A 189 0.73 -5.36 17.57
C GLN A 189 0.92 -6.12 16.25
N LEU A 190 1.90 -5.72 15.44
CA LEU A 190 2.21 -6.39 14.19
C LEU A 190 2.69 -7.83 14.41
N LEU A 191 3.48 -8.08 15.47
CA LEU A 191 3.91 -9.43 15.84
C LEU A 191 2.71 -10.34 16.18
N ASP A 192 1.71 -9.80 16.89
CA ASP A 192 0.52 -10.55 17.27
C ASP A 192 -0.36 -10.87 16.04
N ILE A 193 -0.48 -9.93 15.11
CA ILE A 193 -1.16 -10.16 13.81
C ILE A 193 -0.41 -11.23 13.00
N MET A 194 0.91 -11.15 12.89
CA MET A 194 1.72 -12.16 12.18
C MET A 194 1.53 -13.56 12.78
N LYS A 195 1.49 -13.68 14.12
CA LYS A 195 1.18 -14.96 14.79
C LYS A 195 -0.23 -15.46 14.48
N SER A 196 -1.22 -14.56 14.46
CA SER A 196 -2.61 -14.92 14.13
C SER A 196 -2.73 -15.48 12.70
N GLN A 197 -1.93 -14.96 11.77
CA GLN A 197 -1.83 -15.43 10.39
C GLN A 197 -0.93 -16.65 10.20
N ARG A 198 -0.36 -17.20 11.28
CA ARG A 198 0.59 -18.33 11.28
C ARG A 198 1.86 -18.05 10.47
N MET A 199 2.33 -16.80 10.46
CA MET A 199 3.58 -16.44 9.80
C MET A 199 4.79 -16.86 10.64
N SER A 200 5.83 -17.38 9.99
CA SER A 200 7.08 -17.74 10.65
C SER A 200 7.94 -16.52 10.94
N ILE A 201 8.37 -16.39 12.19
CA ILE A 201 9.24 -15.29 12.65
C ILE A 201 10.67 -15.81 12.70
N ILE A 202 11.45 -15.49 11.67
CA ILE A 202 12.83 -15.94 11.49
C ILE A 202 13.72 -14.70 11.34
N SER A 203 14.92 -14.76 11.89
CA SER A 203 15.94 -13.73 11.76
C SER A 203 16.96 -14.15 10.69
N CYS A 204 17.36 -13.23 9.81
CA CYS A 204 18.32 -13.49 8.72
C CYS A 204 19.78 -13.58 9.17
N GLY A 205 20.07 -13.48 10.47
CA GLY A 205 21.43 -13.62 11.01
C GLY A 205 22.32 -12.45 10.60
N THR A 206 23.43 -12.74 9.92
CA THR A 206 24.44 -11.74 9.50
C THR A 206 24.27 -11.27 8.06
N ASP A 207 23.43 -11.93 7.27
CA ASP A 207 23.20 -11.56 5.88
C ASP A 207 22.07 -10.54 5.78
N TRP A 208 22.39 -9.36 5.25
CA TRP A 208 21.44 -8.25 5.09
C TRP A 208 20.83 -8.20 3.68
N ASP A 209 21.32 -9.01 2.73
CA ASP A 209 20.77 -9.08 1.37
C ASP A 209 19.30 -9.48 1.33
N PRO A 210 18.84 -10.47 2.12
CA PRO A 210 17.42 -10.80 2.20
C PRO A 210 16.55 -9.62 2.64
N VAL A 211 17.06 -8.77 3.54
CA VAL A 211 16.37 -7.57 4.02
C VAL A 211 16.29 -6.51 2.91
N ARG A 212 17.42 -6.26 2.23
CA ARG A 212 17.47 -5.32 1.09
C ARG A 212 16.57 -5.78 -0.06
N LYS A 213 16.56 -7.08 -0.36
CA LYS A 213 15.70 -7.70 -1.37
C LYS A 213 14.22 -7.60 -1.00
N ALA A 214 13.85 -7.80 0.27
CA ALA A 214 12.49 -7.60 0.76
C ALA A 214 12.04 -6.13 0.59
N ILE A 215 12.89 -5.15 0.95
CA ILE A 215 12.60 -3.72 0.76
C ILE A 215 12.41 -3.40 -0.74
N CYS A 216 13.28 -3.94 -1.60
CA CYS A 216 13.17 -3.79 -3.04
C CYS A 216 11.82 -4.34 -3.57
N SER A 217 11.34 -5.47 -3.06
CA SER A 217 10.08 -6.09 -3.51
C SER A 217 8.83 -5.26 -3.24
N ALA A 218 8.89 -4.39 -2.22
CA ALA A 218 7.82 -3.49 -1.83
C ALA A 218 7.91 -2.14 -2.55
N TYR A 219 9.12 -1.61 -2.70
CA TYR A 219 9.37 -0.25 -3.18
C TYR A 219 10.04 -0.19 -4.56
N PHE A 220 9.96 -1.25 -5.37
CA PHE A 220 10.53 -1.26 -6.73
C PHE A 220 9.98 -0.16 -7.64
N GLN A 221 8.75 0.34 -7.42
CA GLN A 221 8.21 1.49 -8.14
C GLN A 221 8.97 2.80 -7.83
N ASN A 222 9.59 2.86 -6.65
CA ASN A 222 10.37 3.98 -6.12
C ASN A 222 11.87 3.70 -6.28
N ALA A 223 12.26 3.06 -7.38
CA ALA A 223 13.66 2.79 -7.68
C ALA A 223 14.29 3.97 -8.44
N GLY A 224 15.52 4.32 -8.08
CA GLY A 224 16.33 5.37 -8.68
C GLY A 224 17.65 4.83 -9.21
N ARG A 225 18.15 5.42 -10.30
CA ARG A 225 19.46 5.12 -10.89
C ARG A 225 20.35 6.35 -10.88
N LEU A 226 21.63 6.14 -10.58
CA LEU A 226 22.65 7.18 -10.64
C LEU A 226 22.85 7.66 -12.09
N LYS A 227 22.76 8.98 -12.31
CA LYS A 227 23.02 9.60 -13.63
C LYS A 227 24.19 10.58 -13.59
N GLY A 228 24.50 11.15 -12.44
CA GLY A 228 25.61 12.09 -12.25
C GLY A 228 25.98 12.23 -10.77
N ILE A 229 26.87 13.18 -10.45
CA ILE A 229 27.36 13.40 -9.08
C ILE A 229 26.18 13.86 -8.20
N GLY A 230 25.78 13.01 -7.24
CA GLY A 230 24.70 13.33 -6.30
C GLY A 230 23.32 13.51 -6.94
N GLN A 231 23.13 13.08 -8.19
CA GLN A 231 21.86 13.15 -8.91
C GLN A 231 21.43 11.75 -9.35
N TYR A 232 20.25 11.38 -8.90
CA TYR A 232 19.57 10.14 -9.27
C TYR A 232 18.39 10.47 -10.16
N VAL A 233 17.98 9.50 -10.97
CA VAL A 233 16.79 9.59 -11.82
C VAL A 233 15.90 8.42 -11.48
N ASN A 234 14.62 8.70 -11.21
CA ASN A 234 13.65 7.66 -10.98
C ASN A 234 13.45 6.82 -12.26
N LEU A 235 13.50 5.50 -12.12
CA LEU A 235 13.49 4.56 -13.24
C LEU A 235 12.13 4.51 -13.97
N ARG A 236 11.03 4.88 -13.31
CA ARG A 236 9.67 4.81 -13.85
C ARG A 236 9.30 6.06 -14.66
N ASN A 237 9.53 7.24 -14.11
CA ASN A 237 9.08 8.51 -14.69
C ASN A 237 10.23 9.37 -15.26
N GLY A 238 11.49 8.98 -15.04
CA GLY A 238 12.63 9.75 -15.50
C GLY A 238 12.84 11.08 -14.77
N MET A 239 12.14 11.32 -13.66
CA MET A 239 12.28 12.56 -12.90
C MET A 239 13.65 12.59 -12.19
N PRO A 240 14.39 13.71 -12.30
CA PRO A 240 15.61 13.91 -11.54
C PRO A 240 15.27 14.11 -10.06
N CYS A 241 16.00 13.43 -9.19
CA CYS A 241 15.81 13.48 -7.75
C CYS A 241 17.17 13.49 -7.04
N HIS A 242 17.22 14.09 -5.86
CA HIS A 242 18.42 14.20 -5.04
C HIS A 242 18.29 13.37 -3.76
N LEU A 243 19.42 12.89 -3.23
CA LEU A 243 19.43 12.29 -1.90
C LEU A 243 19.19 13.37 -0.85
N HIS A 244 18.33 13.07 0.13
CA HIS A 244 18.13 13.98 1.24
C HIS A 244 19.39 14.07 2.12
N PRO A 245 19.82 15.26 2.59
CA PRO A 245 21.07 15.42 3.35
C PRO A 245 21.17 14.61 4.64
N THR A 246 20.05 14.16 5.19
CA THR A 246 20.03 13.30 6.39
C THR A 246 20.19 11.81 6.10
N SER A 247 20.20 11.41 4.83
CA SER A 247 20.44 10.01 4.44
C SER A 247 21.88 9.62 4.75
N ALA A 248 22.11 8.40 5.22
CA ALA A 248 23.44 7.83 5.41
C ALA A 248 24.25 7.82 4.11
N LEU A 249 23.57 7.69 2.96
CA LEU A 249 24.21 7.64 1.64
C LEU A 249 24.69 9.01 1.12
N TYR A 250 24.26 10.13 1.72
CA TYR A 250 24.60 11.46 1.24
C TYR A 250 26.07 11.85 1.51
N GLY A 251 26.70 11.27 2.52
CA GLY A 251 28.04 11.65 3.00
C GLY A 251 29.16 10.65 2.70
N LEU A 252 28.87 9.57 1.97
CA LEU A 252 29.84 8.51 1.70
C LEU A 252 30.50 8.71 0.33
N GLY A 253 31.81 8.47 0.25
CA GLY A 253 32.57 8.48 -1.02
C GLY A 253 32.19 7.35 -1.98
N TYR A 254 31.23 6.50 -1.60
CA TYR A 254 30.68 5.43 -2.43
C TYR A 254 29.21 5.74 -2.74
N THR A 255 28.90 5.99 -4.01
CA THR A 255 27.53 6.21 -4.49
C THR A 255 27.06 4.97 -5.24
N PRO A 256 26.07 4.22 -4.73
CA PRO A 256 25.55 3.04 -5.41
C PRO A 256 24.81 3.41 -6.70
N ASP A 257 24.93 2.54 -7.71
CA ASP A 257 24.32 2.74 -9.03
C ASP A 257 22.79 2.72 -8.98
N TYR A 258 22.23 1.83 -8.16
CA TYR A 258 20.79 1.64 -7.99
C TYR A 258 20.39 1.77 -6.53
N ILE A 259 19.30 2.49 -6.32
CA ILE A 259 18.74 2.75 -5.00
C ILE A 259 17.23 2.57 -5.00
N VAL A 260 16.68 2.28 -3.84
CA VAL A 260 15.25 2.29 -3.56
C VAL A 260 14.98 3.25 -2.42
N TYR A 261 13.93 4.06 -2.53
CA TYR A 261 13.56 5.04 -1.52
C TYR A 261 12.12 4.83 -1.01
N HIS A 262 11.90 5.18 0.26
CA HIS A 262 10.59 5.07 0.90
C HIS A 262 9.66 6.22 0.50
N GLU A 263 10.16 7.46 0.61
CA GLU A 263 9.39 8.68 0.39
C GLU A 263 10.11 9.63 -0.56
N LEU A 264 9.33 10.37 -1.36
CA LEU A 264 9.79 11.50 -2.15
C LEU A 264 9.17 12.78 -1.60
N VAL A 265 10.00 13.77 -1.26
CA VAL A 265 9.54 15.05 -0.69
C VAL A 265 9.88 16.17 -1.67
N MET A 266 8.85 16.86 -2.12
CA MET A 266 8.98 18.06 -2.96
C MET A 266 9.15 19.29 -2.07
N THR A 267 10.28 19.99 -2.24
CA THR A 267 10.57 21.28 -1.59
C THR A 267 11.01 22.27 -2.67
N SER A 268 12.20 22.87 -2.54
CA SER A 268 12.87 23.58 -3.65
C SER A 268 13.45 22.61 -4.70
N LYS A 269 13.77 21.39 -4.26
CA LYS A 269 14.17 20.25 -5.09
C LYS A 269 13.46 19.01 -4.59
N GLU A 270 13.37 17.99 -5.43
CA GLU A 270 12.83 16.68 -5.11
C GLU A 270 13.88 15.86 -4.35
N TYR A 271 13.59 15.57 -3.07
CA TYR A 271 14.49 14.81 -2.20
C TYR A 271 13.93 13.43 -1.89
N MET A 272 14.75 12.40 -2.15
CA MET A 272 14.49 11.02 -1.74
C MET A 272 14.88 10.82 -0.28
N ARG A 273 13.96 10.24 0.50
CA ARG A 273 14.14 9.95 1.91
C ARG A 273 14.11 8.45 2.19
N THR A 274 14.91 8.05 3.17
CA THR A 274 15.10 6.68 3.61
C THR A 274 15.47 5.78 2.44
N VAL A 275 16.75 5.81 2.09
CA VAL A 275 17.28 5.18 0.89
C VAL A 275 18.06 3.91 1.22
N THR A 276 17.97 2.91 0.37
CA THR A 276 18.73 1.66 0.44
C THR A 276 19.40 1.38 -0.89
N ALA A 277 20.69 1.05 -0.85
CA ALA A 277 21.41 0.54 -2.01
C ALA A 277 20.90 -0.86 -2.37
N ILE A 278 20.69 -1.10 -3.66
CA ILE A 278 20.21 -2.39 -4.18
C ILE A 278 21.06 -2.87 -5.36
N ASP A 279 21.09 -4.17 -5.59
CA ASP A 279 21.60 -4.73 -6.85
C ASP A 279 20.55 -4.54 -7.96
N GLY A 280 20.99 -4.04 -9.11
CA GLY A 280 20.14 -3.88 -10.29
C GLY A 280 19.53 -5.19 -10.79
N LYS A 281 20.11 -6.35 -10.45
CA LYS A 281 19.55 -7.68 -10.78
C LYS A 281 18.24 -7.99 -10.05
N TRP A 282 18.04 -7.44 -8.85
CA TRP A 282 16.84 -7.72 -8.05
C TRP A 282 15.59 -7.04 -8.61
N LEU A 283 15.75 -5.93 -9.34
CA LEU A 283 14.62 -5.19 -9.91
C LEU A 283 13.83 -6.02 -10.95
N PRO A 284 14.47 -6.64 -11.96
CA PRO A 284 13.81 -7.59 -12.87
C PRO A 284 13.22 -8.82 -12.17
N GLU A 285 13.90 -9.37 -11.16
CA GLU A 285 13.43 -10.57 -10.45
C GLU A 285 12.14 -10.31 -9.67
N LEU A 286 12.05 -9.16 -8.99
CA LEU A 286 10.94 -8.84 -8.09
C LEU A 286 9.81 -8.06 -8.77
N GLY A 287 10.09 -7.44 -9.92
CA GLY A 287 9.14 -6.65 -10.70
C GLY A 287 9.30 -6.88 -12.20
N PRO A 288 9.11 -8.10 -12.70
CA PRO A 288 9.32 -8.44 -14.12
C PRO A 288 8.42 -7.63 -15.06
N VAL A 289 7.23 -7.23 -14.57
CA VAL A 289 6.27 -6.38 -15.31
C VAL A 289 6.85 -5.00 -15.67
N PHE A 290 7.82 -4.50 -14.88
CA PHE A 290 8.37 -3.14 -15.04
C PHE A 290 9.80 -3.13 -15.54
N PHE A 291 10.59 -4.10 -15.10
CA PHE A 291 12.02 -4.09 -15.31
C PHE A 291 12.40 -5.28 -16.18
N SER A 292 12.86 -4.96 -17.39
CA SER A 292 13.52 -5.93 -18.25
C SER A 292 15.01 -5.65 -18.26
N ILE A 293 15.84 -6.68 -18.15
CA ILE A 293 17.26 -6.54 -18.43
C ILE A 293 17.40 -6.12 -19.91
N LYS A 294 18.28 -5.16 -20.18
CA LYS A 294 18.67 -4.84 -21.57
C LYS A 294 19.46 -6.03 -22.09
N GLU A 295 18.72 -6.93 -22.70
CA GLU A 295 19.17 -8.18 -23.26
C GLU A 295 19.77 -8.00 -24.65
N THR A 296 20.73 -8.85 -24.98
CA THR A 296 21.32 -8.94 -26.32
C THR A 296 20.23 -9.34 -27.34
N TYR A 297 20.40 -9.03 -28.63
CA TYR A 297 19.37 -9.20 -29.67
C TYR A 297 18.67 -10.57 -29.69
N ALA A 298 19.37 -11.66 -29.34
CA ALA A 298 18.82 -13.02 -29.32
C ALA A 298 17.78 -13.23 -28.19
N GLN A 299 18.08 -12.78 -26.98
CA GLN A 299 17.20 -12.85 -25.82
C GLN A 299 15.94 -11.98 -26.00
N ARG A 300 16.05 -10.87 -26.75
CA ARG A 300 14.92 -9.99 -27.10
C ARG A 300 13.84 -10.69 -27.94
N ILE A 301 14.21 -11.65 -28.78
CA ILE A 301 13.25 -12.44 -29.58
C ILE A 301 12.50 -13.42 -28.68
N GLU A 302 13.22 -14.04 -27.75
CA GLU A 302 12.68 -15.01 -26.80
C GLU A 302 11.71 -14.35 -25.81
N ARG A 303 12.06 -13.16 -25.31
CA ARG A 303 11.16 -12.38 -24.45
C ARG A 303 9.93 -11.86 -25.19
N LYS A 304 10.05 -11.41 -26.45
CA LYS A 304 8.86 -11.06 -27.26
C LYS A 304 7.90 -12.23 -27.44
N LYS A 305 8.43 -13.46 -27.48
CA LYS A 305 7.62 -14.68 -27.53
C LYS A 305 6.93 -14.92 -26.18
N GLN A 306 7.64 -14.75 -25.06
CA GLN A 306 7.07 -14.85 -23.71
C GLN A 306 6.03 -13.75 -23.42
N GLU A 307 6.30 -12.48 -23.75
CA GLU A 307 5.35 -11.36 -23.60
C GLU A 307 4.07 -11.61 -24.42
N LYS A 308 4.20 -12.22 -25.61
CA LYS A 308 3.07 -12.61 -26.44
C LYS A 308 2.29 -13.77 -25.84
N GLU A 309 2.97 -14.74 -25.22
CA GLU A 309 2.34 -15.84 -24.48
C GLU A 309 1.66 -15.35 -23.19
N GLU A 310 2.27 -14.45 -22.42
CA GLU A 310 1.67 -13.85 -21.22
C GLU A 310 0.47 -12.98 -21.57
N LYS A 311 0.57 -12.18 -22.63
CA LYS A 311 -0.56 -11.39 -23.12
C LYS A 311 -1.69 -12.27 -23.64
N ALA A 312 -1.38 -13.36 -24.35
CA ALA A 312 -2.38 -14.33 -24.77
C ALA A 312 -3.04 -15.01 -23.57
N LYS A 313 -2.26 -15.41 -22.55
CA LYS A 313 -2.81 -15.94 -21.29
C LYS A 313 -3.69 -14.94 -20.55
N MET A 314 -3.28 -13.67 -20.50
CA MET A 314 -4.08 -12.60 -19.89
C MET A 314 -5.40 -12.38 -20.64
N GLU A 315 -5.37 -12.36 -21.97
CA GLU A 315 -6.56 -12.24 -22.81
C GLU A 315 -7.48 -13.48 -22.66
N GLU A 316 -6.91 -14.68 -22.57
CA GLU A 316 -7.63 -15.93 -22.34
C GLU A 316 -8.29 -15.99 -20.95
N GLU A 317 -7.57 -15.62 -19.88
CA GLU A 317 -8.15 -15.51 -18.53
C GLU A 317 -9.28 -14.49 -18.48
N MET A 318 -9.14 -13.35 -19.16
CA MET A 318 -10.17 -12.32 -19.24
C MET A 318 -11.40 -12.82 -20.01
N ALA A 319 -11.20 -13.55 -21.10
CA ALA A 319 -12.26 -14.14 -21.92
C ALA A 319 -13.01 -15.24 -21.15
N GLU A 320 -12.31 -16.18 -20.50
CA GLU A 320 -12.94 -17.23 -19.68
C GLU A 320 -13.82 -16.64 -18.57
N LYS A 321 -13.37 -15.54 -17.95
CA LYS A 321 -14.14 -14.87 -16.89
C LYS A 321 -15.38 -14.19 -17.45
N LEU A 322 -15.27 -13.50 -18.60
CA LEU A 322 -16.41 -12.93 -19.31
C LEU A 322 -17.46 -13.99 -19.64
N GLU A 323 -17.04 -15.16 -20.13
CA GLU A 323 -17.94 -16.28 -20.40
C GLU A 323 -18.60 -16.84 -19.12
N ARG A 324 -17.83 -16.99 -18.03
CA ARG A 324 -18.39 -17.41 -16.72
C ARG A 324 -19.41 -16.41 -16.19
N ASP A 325 -19.13 -15.11 -16.30
CA ASP A 325 -20.04 -14.04 -15.87
C ASP A 325 -21.31 -14.00 -16.73
N GLU A 326 -21.20 -14.21 -18.04
CA GLU A 326 -22.35 -14.35 -18.94
C GLU A 326 -23.18 -15.60 -18.61
N GLU A 327 -22.54 -16.74 -18.35
CA GLU A 327 -23.24 -17.96 -17.93
C GLU A 327 -23.95 -17.77 -16.60
N GLU A 328 -23.31 -17.12 -15.63
CA GLU A 328 -23.92 -16.79 -14.35
C GLU A 328 -25.11 -15.85 -14.53
N ARG A 329 -24.99 -14.81 -15.36
CA ARG A 329 -26.09 -13.89 -15.69
C ARG A 329 -27.24 -14.65 -16.35
N ARG A 330 -26.96 -15.55 -17.30
CA ARG A 330 -27.97 -16.41 -17.95
C ARG A 330 -28.63 -17.36 -16.96
N LYS A 331 -27.87 -17.98 -16.04
CA LYS A 331 -28.39 -18.86 -14.97
C LYS A 331 -29.26 -18.07 -13.96
N LYS A 332 -28.84 -16.87 -13.57
CA LYS A 332 -29.59 -15.94 -12.70
C LYS A 332 -30.89 -15.47 -13.39
N ALA A 333 -30.84 -15.13 -14.68
CA ALA A 333 -32.02 -14.78 -15.48
C ALA A 333 -33.01 -15.95 -15.62
N LYS A 334 -32.53 -17.16 -15.95
CA LYS A 334 -33.36 -18.38 -16.00
C LYS A 334 -34.00 -18.70 -14.64
N LYS A 335 -33.27 -18.53 -13.53
CA LYS A 335 -33.83 -18.67 -12.17
C LYS A 335 -34.89 -17.61 -11.85
N LYS A 336 -34.71 -16.35 -12.26
CA LYS A 336 -35.72 -15.28 -12.13
C LYS A 336 -37.00 -15.62 -12.90
N ILE A 337 -36.88 -15.99 -14.18
CA ILE A 337 -38.02 -16.38 -15.03
C ILE A 337 -38.75 -17.60 -14.46
N ARG A 338 -38.02 -18.60 -13.94
CA ARG A 338 -38.63 -19.77 -13.30
C ARG A 338 -39.37 -19.39 -12.01
N LYS A 339 -38.81 -18.51 -11.17
CA LYS A 339 -39.49 -17.98 -9.97
C LYS A 339 -40.74 -17.16 -10.32
N GLU A 340 -40.71 -16.36 -11.38
CA GLU A 340 -41.89 -15.61 -11.86
C GLU A 340 -42.98 -16.54 -12.39
N LYS A 341 -42.63 -17.52 -13.25
CA LYS A 341 -43.60 -18.54 -13.71
C LYS A 341 -44.23 -19.28 -12.53
N GLN A 342 -43.44 -19.63 -11.52
CA GLN A 342 -43.93 -20.31 -10.32
C GLN A 342 -44.83 -19.41 -9.45
N LYS A 343 -44.51 -18.11 -9.32
CA LYS A 343 -45.39 -17.11 -8.68
C LYS A 343 -46.71 -16.93 -9.45
N MET A 344 -46.68 -16.85 -10.78
CA MET A 344 -47.89 -16.73 -11.61
C MET A 344 -48.77 -17.99 -11.52
N LEU A 345 -48.18 -19.18 -11.53
CA LEU A 345 -48.90 -20.45 -11.31
C LEU A 345 -49.59 -20.50 -9.95
N VAL A 346 -48.91 -20.06 -8.89
CA VAL A 346 -49.49 -19.99 -7.53
C VAL A 346 -50.58 -18.92 -7.42
N ALA A 347 -50.43 -17.77 -8.09
CA ALA A 347 -51.47 -16.73 -8.16
C ALA A 347 -52.71 -17.20 -8.96
N GLY A 348 -52.51 -17.87 -10.10
CA GLY A 348 -53.57 -18.48 -10.89
C GLY A 348 -54.32 -19.59 -10.14
N ALA A 349 -53.61 -20.40 -9.34
CA ALA A 349 -54.22 -21.40 -8.48
C ALA A 349 -55.04 -20.78 -7.33
N LYS A 350 -54.64 -19.62 -6.80
CA LYS A 350 -55.42 -18.87 -5.80
C LYS A 350 -56.68 -18.23 -6.41
N LEU A 351 -56.61 -17.70 -7.63
CA LEU A 351 -57.77 -17.18 -8.37
C LEU A 351 -58.78 -18.28 -8.73
N SER A 352 -58.30 -19.46 -9.15
CA SER A 352 -59.15 -20.64 -9.42
C SER A 352 -59.87 -21.16 -8.15
N LYS A 353 -59.20 -21.17 -7.00
CA LYS A 353 -59.84 -21.52 -5.71
C LYS A 353 -60.83 -20.45 -5.23
N GLY A 354 -60.59 -19.17 -5.53
CA GLY A 354 -61.52 -18.07 -5.27
C GLY A 354 -62.80 -18.15 -6.13
N ALA A 355 -62.65 -18.42 -7.43
CA ALA A 355 -63.77 -18.57 -8.36
C ALA A 355 -64.65 -19.79 -8.03
N LYS A 356 -64.05 -20.93 -7.64
CA LYS A 356 -64.79 -22.12 -7.19
C LYS A 356 -65.55 -21.90 -5.87
N LYS A 357 -65.13 -20.95 -5.03
CA LYS A 357 -65.85 -20.57 -3.79
C LYS A 357 -67.00 -19.60 -4.05
N ALA A 358 -66.86 -18.71 -5.05
CA ALA A 358 -67.91 -17.78 -5.46
C ALA A 358 -69.07 -18.47 -6.21
N PHE A 359 -68.79 -19.50 -7.01
CA PHE A 359 -69.82 -20.25 -7.75
C PHE A 359 -70.66 -21.20 -6.87
N ARG A 360 -70.21 -21.48 -5.64
CA ARG A 360 -70.88 -22.42 -4.72
C ARG A 360 -71.87 -21.77 -3.75
N ARG A 361 -72.14 -20.46 -3.89
CA ARG A 361 -72.98 -19.68 -2.94
C ARG A 361 -74.20 -18.97 -3.55
N LYS A 362 -74.67 -19.42 -4.73
CA LYS A 362 -75.99 -19.02 -5.28
C LYS A 362 -76.75 -20.23 -5.81
N LYS A 363 -77.32 -21.03 -4.92
CA LYS A 363 -78.51 -21.85 -5.21
C LYS A 363 -79.18 -22.22 -3.88
N ARG A 364 -80.48 -21.92 -3.79
CA ARG A 364 -81.43 -22.06 -2.64
C ARG A 364 -81.31 -20.91 -1.64
N PHE A 365 -82.33 -20.08 -1.41
CA PHE A 365 -83.73 -20.43 -1.12
C PHE A 365 -84.76 -19.66 -1.99
N GLY A 366 -85.86 -20.34 -2.31
CA GLY A 366 -87.14 -19.73 -2.69
C GLY A 366 -88.15 -19.87 -1.55
N MET A 367 -88.93 -18.82 -1.34
CA MET A 367 -90.38 -18.79 -1.16
C MET A 367 -90.84 -17.38 -1.52
#